data_AF-A0A3D4UC01-F1
#
_entry.id   AF-A0A3D4UC01-F1
#
_cell.length_a   1.000
_cell.length_b   1.000
_cell.length_c   1.000
_cell.angle_alpha   90.00
_cell.angle_beta   90.00
_cell.angle_gamma   90.00
#
_symmetry.space_group_name_H-M   'P 1'
#
loop_
_entity.id
_entity.type
_entity.pdbx_description
1 polymer ?
#
loop_
_entity_poly.entity_id
_entity_poly.type
_entity_poly.pdbx_seq_one_letter_code
_entity_poly.pdbx_strand_id
1 'polypeptide(L)'
;MALLFTLLIITPAAFATPPTPGTTSKAAPSAAPKAAPKPVEATAAEPVLYDRQQDTLSIQTKDHALSDILLRVSRQTGMEVRMDPKVERKVTMTLKAQPIERSLDRLLAQLSVLKQFKTEGKGKNQKDILVSITVLPEGQRDASSAQRLMSSDAELAYRAGVMSQYDKRAGVRSDIRNDQMVDRWKAREKTLTAKEKARYDKLKADMDKRTAAQEKERAEQKAEHDARETARAERKKKEIPGYAEQAAKKKDPALVEKARLEFAQPESDPVIGE
;
A
#
# COMPACT_ATOMS: atom_id res chain seq x y z
N MET A 1 -16.68 57.68 7.75
CA MET A 1 -17.17 56.60 8.65
C MET A 1 -15.97 55.97 9.33
N ALA A 2 -15.80 56.24 10.62
CA ALA A 2 -14.67 55.79 11.42
C ALA A 2 -14.98 54.42 12.03
N LEU A 3 -14.11 53.43 11.79
CA LEU A 3 -14.21 52.09 12.36
C LEU A 3 -13.32 51.99 13.60
N LEU A 4 -13.97 51.78 14.75
CA LEU A 4 -13.36 51.51 16.05
C LEU A 4 -12.54 50.21 16.00
N PHE A 5 -11.27 50.31 16.40
CA PHE A 5 -10.39 49.18 16.66
C PHE A 5 -10.50 48.79 18.14
N THR A 6 -11.06 47.62 18.45
CA THR A 6 -11.08 47.07 19.81
C THR A 6 -9.91 46.11 19.98
N LEU A 7 -8.91 46.54 20.76
CA LEU A 7 -7.70 45.80 21.11
C LEU A 7 -8.01 44.89 22.32
N LEU A 8 -7.98 43.57 22.13
CA LEU A 8 -8.12 42.59 23.23
C LEU A 8 -6.73 42.17 23.72
N ILE A 9 -6.40 42.56 24.94
CA ILE A 9 -5.16 42.19 25.64
C ILE A 9 -5.41 40.85 26.37
N ILE A 10 -4.65 39.80 26.02
CA ILE A 10 -4.66 38.53 26.73
C ILE A 10 -3.37 38.40 27.54
N THR A 11 -3.51 38.30 28.85
CA THR A 11 -2.47 38.08 29.86
C THR A 11 -1.94 36.64 29.85
N PRO A 12 -0.63 36.40 30.02
CA PRO A 12 -0.08 35.06 30.21
C PRO A 12 -0.26 34.57 31.65
N ALA A 13 -0.84 33.37 31.80
CA ALA A 13 -0.90 32.66 33.07
C ALA A 13 0.43 31.95 33.37
N ALA A 14 0.85 32.05 34.63
CA ALA A 14 2.16 31.68 35.15
C ALA A 14 2.40 30.17 35.26
N PHE A 15 3.69 29.84 35.16
CA PHE A 15 4.32 28.56 35.49
C PHE A 15 3.95 28.05 36.89
N ALA A 16 3.71 26.75 37.00
CA ALA A 16 3.85 26.00 38.24
C ALA A 16 4.50 24.64 37.95
N THR A 17 5.74 24.45 38.39
CA THR A 17 6.38 23.14 38.56
C THR A 17 6.27 22.74 40.03
N PRO A 18 5.92 21.49 40.33
CA PRO A 18 6.46 20.85 41.54
C PRO A 18 6.78 19.34 41.29
N PRO A 19 7.25 18.57 42.29
CA PRO A 19 8.65 18.13 42.38
C PRO A 19 8.82 16.60 42.25
N THR A 20 10.05 16.17 41.96
CA THR A 20 10.51 14.77 42.11
C THR A 20 10.75 14.45 43.59
N PRO A 21 10.31 13.29 44.10
CA PRO A 21 11.27 12.48 44.85
C PRO A 21 11.09 10.95 44.71
N GLY A 22 12.24 10.28 44.60
CA GLY A 22 12.59 9.08 45.36
C GLY A 22 11.74 7.82 45.17
N THR A 23 12.24 6.87 44.39
CA THR A 23 11.97 5.45 44.66
C THR A 23 13.26 4.67 44.65
N THR A 24 13.46 3.99 45.76
CA THR A 24 14.60 3.19 46.16
C THR A 24 14.81 2.00 45.24
N SER A 25 16.05 1.86 44.78
CA SER A 25 16.56 0.72 44.03
C SER A 25 16.68 -0.50 44.96
N LYS A 26 15.83 -1.50 44.75
CA LYS A 26 15.98 -2.84 45.34
C LYS A 26 16.71 -3.72 44.34
N ALA A 27 17.96 -4.04 44.65
CA ALA A 27 18.81 -4.94 43.88
C ALA A 27 18.16 -6.34 43.81
N ALA A 28 17.95 -6.82 42.58
CA ALA A 28 17.54 -8.17 42.26
C ALA A 28 18.75 -8.98 41.76
N PRO A 29 18.77 -10.31 42.00
CA PRO A 29 19.94 -11.16 41.79
C PRO A 29 20.31 -11.32 40.31
N SER A 30 21.63 -11.25 40.07
CA SER A 30 22.33 -11.48 38.82
C SER A 30 22.00 -12.85 38.23
N ALA A 31 21.15 -12.88 37.21
CA ALA A 31 20.93 -14.04 36.36
C ALA A 31 22.05 -14.16 35.30
N ALA A 32 22.52 -15.39 35.10
CA ALA A 32 23.57 -15.77 34.17
C ALA A 32 23.40 -15.21 32.75
N PRO A 33 24.49 -14.98 31.99
CA PRO A 33 24.45 -14.44 30.64
C PRO A 33 23.75 -15.43 29.70
N LYS A 34 22.46 -15.19 29.44
CA LYS A 34 21.75 -15.80 28.32
C LYS A 34 22.47 -15.34 27.05
N ALA A 35 23.01 -16.29 26.31
CA ALA A 35 23.63 -16.07 25.00
C ALA A 35 22.77 -15.10 24.20
N ALA A 36 23.39 -13.99 23.78
CA ALA A 36 22.72 -12.95 23.01
C ALA A 36 22.02 -13.63 21.82
N PRO A 37 20.70 -13.42 21.63
CA PRO A 37 20.03 -13.93 20.44
C PRO A 37 20.78 -13.36 19.24
N LYS A 38 21.23 -14.26 18.35
CA LYS A 38 21.82 -13.87 17.08
C LYS A 38 20.89 -12.81 16.46
N PRO A 39 21.42 -11.64 16.02
CA PRO A 39 20.59 -10.62 15.40
C PRO A 39 19.84 -11.29 14.26
N VAL A 40 18.53 -11.37 14.39
CA VAL A 40 17.65 -11.76 13.30
C VAL A 40 17.89 -10.71 12.24
N GLU A 41 18.60 -11.10 11.17
CA GLU A 41 18.78 -10.25 10.00
C GLU A 41 17.41 -9.72 9.62
N ALA A 42 17.26 -8.39 9.68
CA ALA A 42 16.05 -7.72 9.31
C ALA A 42 15.72 -8.13 7.87
N THR A 43 14.73 -9.01 7.73
CA THR A 43 14.05 -9.23 6.46
C THR A 43 13.73 -7.86 5.93
N ALA A 44 14.21 -7.55 4.73
CA ALA A 44 14.11 -6.25 4.08
C ALA A 44 12.64 -5.84 3.95
N ALA A 45 12.08 -5.29 5.02
CA ALA A 45 10.73 -4.77 5.07
C ALA A 45 10.67 -3.63 4.04
N GLU A 46 9.61 -3.61 3.24
CA GLU A 46 9.44 -2.55 2.26
C GLU A 46 9.56 -1.18 2.97
N PRO A 47 10.40 -0.27 2.45
CA PRO A 47 10.74 0.96 3.17
C PRO A 47 9.54 1.89 3.39
N VAL A 48 8.48 1.72 2.60
CA VAL A 48 7.25 2.50 2.64
C VAL A 48 6.08 1.55 2.47
N LEU A 49 5.12 1.61 3.39
CA LEU A 49 3.88 0.85 3.36
C LEU A 49 2.70 1.81 3.47
N TYR A 50 1.72 1.67 2.57
CA TYR A 50 0.51 2.48 2.54
C TYR A 50 -0.73 1.63 2.78
N ASP A 51 -1.50 1.98 3.81
CA ASP A 51 -2.82 1.43 4.08
C ASP A 51 -3.89 2.27 3.36
N ARG A 52 -4.47 1.69 2.30
CA ARG A 52 -5.52 2.31 1.49
C ARG A 52 -6.84 2.52 2.25
N GLN A 53 -7.15 1.67 3.23
CA GLN A 53 -8.41 1.75 3.96
C GLN A 53 -8.40 2.90 4.97
N GLN A 54 -7.26 3.09 5.64
CA GLN A 54 -7.11 4.11 6.68
C GLN A 54 -6.45 5.40 6.17
N ASP A 55 -5.96 5.42 4.94
CA ASP A 55 -5.15 6.50 4.38
C ASP A 55 -3.92 6.82 5.25
N THR A 56 -3.23 5.77 5.70
CA THR A 56 -2.05 5.89 6.56
C THR A 56 -0.78 5.39 5.90
N LEU A 57 0.33 6.03 6.23
CA LEU A 57 1.66 5.72 5.75
C LEU A 57 2.52 5.24 6.92
N SER A 58 3.23 4.13 6.71
CA SER A 58 4.33 3.68 7.55
C SER A 58 5.62 3.78 6.76
N ILE A 59 6.68 4.30 7.37
CA ILE A 59 7.99 4.46 6.73
C ILE A 59 9.02 3.82 7.65
N GLN A 60 9.80 2.87 7.14
CA GLN A 60 10.90 2.25 7.88
C GLN A 60 12.12 2.21 6.97
N THR A 61 13.01 3.18 7.14
CA THR A 61 14.17 3.35 6.26
C THR A 61 15.45 3.49 7.08
N LYS A 62 16.52 2.90 6.57
CA LYS A 62 17.88 3.09 7.05
C LYS A 62 18.76 3.43 5.86
N ASP A 63 19.30 4.64 5.84
CA ASP A 63 20.20 5.14 4.79
C ASP A 63 19.62 5.11 3.35
N HIS A 64 18.33 5.40 3.18
CA HIS A 64 17.69 5.43 1.85
C HIS A 64 17.64 6.85 1.26
N ALA A 65 17.80 6.95 -0.07
CA ALA A 65 17.64 8.19 -0.82
C ALA A 65 16.22 8.78 -0.65
N LEU A 66 16.14 10.10 -0.47
CA LEU A 66 14.88 10.82 -0.27
C LEU A 66 13.99 10.67 -1.52
N SER A 67 14.58 10.77 -2.72
CA SER A 67 13.90 10.52 -3.99
C SER A 67 13.17 9.18 -4.01
N ASP A 68 13.82 8.13 -3.52
CA ASP A 68 13.30 6.77 -3.59
C ASP A 68 12.13 6.57 -2.63
N ILE A 69 12.23 7.14 -1.43
CA ILE A 69 11.16 7.14 -0.43
C ILE A 69 9.94 7.87 -1.02
N LEU A 70 10.13 9.10 -1.49
CA LEU A 70 9.07 9.93 -2.04
C LEU A 70 8.46 9.36 -3.33
N LEU A 71 9.26 8.73 -4.19
CA LEU A 71 8.79 8.01 -5.37
C LEU A 71 7.89 6.83 -4.99
N ARG A 72 8.27 6.07 -3.95
CA ARG A 72 7.42 4.98 -3.44
C ARG A 72 6.11 5.51 -2.86
N VAL A 73 6.16 6.61 -2.10
CA VAL A 73 4.94 7.29 -1.62
C VAL A 73 4.06 7.70 -2.80
N SER A 74 4.62 8.34 -3.82
CA SER A 74 3.88 8.75 -5.03
C SER A 74 3.17 7.56 -5.69
N ARG A 75 3.89 6.44 -5.88
CA ARG A 75 3.34 5.22 -6.48
C ARG A 75 2.25 4.58 -5.64
N GLN A 76 2.42 4.50 -4.33
CA GLN A 76 1.47 3.81 -3.46
C GLN A 76 0.19 4.64 -3.21
N THR A 77 0.34 5.97 -3.09
CA THR A 77 -0.76 6.87 -2.70
C THR A 77 -1.44 7.56 -3.89
N GLY A 78 -0.83 7.55 -5.08
CA GLY A 78 -1.34 8.21 -6.28
C GLY A 78 -1.10 9.72 -6.35
N MET A 79 -0.43 10.31 -5.34
CA MET A 79 -0.11 11.74 -5.34
C MET A 79 1.03 12.09 -6.28
N GLU A 80 1.05 13.34 -6.76
CA GLU A 80 2.22 13.87 -7.45
C GLU A 80 3.28 14.25 -6.44
N VAL A 81 4.52 13.83 -6.66
CA VAL A 81 5.65 14.35 -5.92
C VAL A 81 6.61 15.03 -6.87
N ARG A 82 6.86 16.31 -6.61
CA ARG A 82 7.87 17.12 -7.27
C ARG A 82 8.98 17.43 -6.28
N MET A 83 10.22 17.31 -6.70
CA MET A 83 11.38 17.50 -5.84
C MET A 83 12.48 18.22 -6.60
N ASP A 84 13.08 19.22 -5.96
CA ASP A 84 14.32 19.81 -6.45
C ASP A 84 15.49 18.83 -6.22
N PRO A 85 16.32 18.50 -7.22
CA PRO A 85 17.47 17.61 -7.04
C PRO A 85 18.44 18.03 -5.93
N LYS A 86 18.51 19.33 -5.59
CA LYS A 86 19.39 19.85 -4.52
C LYS A 86 18.96 19.43 -3.12
N VAL A 87 17.71 18.99 -2.92
CA VAL A 87 17.26 18.52 -1.60
C VAL A 87 17.62 17.06 -1.34
N GLU A 88 18.12 16.35 -2.36
CA GLU A 88 18.43 14.93 -2.29
C GLU A 88 19.44 14.62 -1.17
N ARG A 89 19.11 13.61 -0.37
CA ARG A 89 19.91 13.17 0.77
C ARG A 89 19.44 11.82 1.25
N LYS A 90 20.30 11.12 1.98
CA LYS A 90 19.92 9.86 2.62
C LYS A 90 19.18 10.11 3.93
N VAL A 91 18.17 9.30 4.20
CA VAL A 91 17.26 9.44 5.34
C VAL A 91 17.15 8.11 6.09
N THR A 92 17.25 8.19 7.41
CA THR A 92 16.99 7.08 8.34
C THR A 92 15.84 7.47 9.26
N MET A 93 14.73 6.75 9.19
CA MET A 93 13.60 6.99 10.10
C MET A 93 12.75 5.75 10.31
N THR A 94 11.92 5.82 11.35
CA THR A 94 10.82 4.88 11.55
C THR A 94 9.56 5.65 11.95
N LEU A 95 8.55 5.59 11.11
CA LEU A 95 7.20 6.12 11.33
C LEU A 95 6.21 4.96 11.26
N LYS A 96 5.43 4.80 12.34
CA LYS A 96 4.32 3.85 12.37
C LYS A 96 3.05 4.53 11.86
N ALA A 97 2.29 3.84 11.03
CA ALA A 97 0.96 4.17 10.50
C ALA A 97 0.41 5.53 10.94
N GLN A 98 0.65 6.55 10.12
CA GLN A 98 0.19 7.93 10.35
C GLN A 98 -0.52 8.48 9.12
N PRO A 99 -1.45 9.44 9.26
CA PRO A 99 -2.03 10.13 8.11
C PRO A 99 -0.93 10.63 7.18
N ILE A 100 -1.15 10.51 5.86
CA ILE A 100 -0.14 10.81 4.85
C ILE A 100 0.48 12.20 5.05
N GLU A 101 -0.34 13.23 5.23
CA GLU A 101 0.11 14.62 5.39
C GLU A 101 1.07 14.75 6.57
N ARG A 102 0.71 14.13 7.71
CA ARG A 102 1.52 14.13 8.93
C ARG A 102 2.81 13.34 8.77
N SER A 103 2.77 12.23 8.04
CA SER A 103 3.95 11.39 7.77
C SER A 103 4.96 12.13 6.89
N LEU A 104 4.49 12.76 5.82
CA LEU A 104 5.30 13.58 4.92
C LEU A 104 5.85 14.82 5.63
N ASP A 105 5.02 15.49 6.43
CA ASP A 105 5.43 16.64 7.23
C ASP A 105 6.59 16.28 8.16
N ARG A 106 6.49 15.15 8.87
CA ARG A 106 7.56 14.64 9.75
C ARG A 106 8.81 14.22 9.00
N LEU A 107 8.66 13.51 7.88
CA LEU A 107 9.78 13.11 7.03
C LEU A 107 10.58 14.32 6.55
N LEU A 108 9.90 15.37 6.10
CA LEU A 108 10.53 16.56 5.53
C LEU A 108 11.00 17.56 6.59
N ALA A 109 10.38 17.59 7.78
CA ALA A 109 10.79 18.47 8.87
C ALA A 109 12.24 18.20 9.35
N GLN A 110 12.71 16.96 9.28
CA GLN A 110 14.09 16.60 9.64
C GLN A 110 15.14 17.18 8.68
N LEU A 111 14.72 17.66 7.51
CA LEU A 111 15.61 18.02 6.41
C LEU A 111 15.71 19.53 6.18
N SER A 112 15.00 20.36 6.96
CA SER A 112 14.93 21.81 6.80
C SER A 112 14.59 22.22 5.35
N VAL A 113 13.64 21.53 4.73
CA VAL A 113 13.18 21.83 3.36
C VAL A 113 11.87 22.60 3.36
N LEU A 114 11.64 23.38 2.31
CA LEU A 114 10.36 24.01 2.07
C LEU A 114 9.42 23.01 1.37
N LYS A 115 8.20 22.88 1.87
CA LYS A 115 7.17 21.98 1.35
C LYS A 115 5.93 22.76 0.96
N GLN A 116 5.40 22.46 -0.22
CA GLN A 116 4.15 23.04 -0.71
C GLN A 116 3.16 21.90 -0.93
N PHE A 117 2.13 21.86 -0.09
CA PHE A 117 1.03 20.92 -0.24
C PHE A 117 -0.05 21.54 -1.13
N LYS A 118 -0.57 20.75 -2.08
CA LYS A 118 -1.77 21.09 -2.83
C LYS A 118 -2.84 20.06 -2.51
N THR A 119 -3.92 20.56 -1.92
CA THR A 119 -5.12 19.77 -1.65
C THR A 119 -6.19 20.09 -2.69
N GLU A 120 -7.11 19.15 -2.90
CA GLU A 120 -8.35 19.38 -3.65
C GLU A 120 -9.53 19.10 -2.73
N GLY A 121 -10.36 20.12 -2.51
CA GLY A 121 -11.57 19.99 -1.71
C GLY A 121 -12.69 19.35 -2.53
N LYS A 122 -13.41 18.42 -1.92
CA LYS A 122 -14.58 17.77 -2.56
C LYS A 122 -15.92 18.46 -2.24
N GLY A 123 -15.89 19.71 -1.77
CA GLY A 123 -17.06 20.52 -1.41
C GLY A 123 -17.20 20.76 0.10
N LYS A 124 -18.27 21.47 0.52
CA LYS A 124 -18.41 22.07 1.87
C LYS A 124 -18.29 21.10 3.06
N ASN A 125 -18.45 19.79 2.86
CA ASN A 125 -18.52 18.79 3.93
C ASN A 125 -17.58 17.59 3.75
N GLN A 126 -16.65 17.63 2.79
CA GLN A 126 -15.73 16.51 2.56
C GLN A 126 -14.30 16.93 2.87
N LYS A 127 -13.54 16.00 3.48
CA LYS A 127 -12.13 16.21 3.81
C LYS A 127 -11.36 16.50 2.52
N ASP A 128 -10.57 17.57 2.54
CA ASP A 128 -9.58 17.87 1.53
C ASP A 128 -8.66 16.67 1.32
N ILE A 129 -8.44 16.31 0.05
CA ILE A 129 -7.51 15.23 -0.31
C ILE A 129 -6.17 15.85 -0.70
N LEU A 130 -5.07 15.34 -0.13
CA LEU A 130 -3.73 15.74 -0.57
C LEU A 130 -3.44 15.17 -1.97
N VAL A 131 -3.28 16.04 -2.96
CA VAL A 131 -3.13 15.67 -4.37
C VAL A 131 -1.68 15.72 -4.83
N SER A 132 -0.93 16.73 -4.40
CA SER A 132 0.48 16.86 -4.73
C SER A 132 1.30 17.49 -3.63
N ILE A 133 2.58 17.18 -3.62
CA ILE A 133 3.59 17.83 -2.81
C ILE A 133 4.77 18.27 -3.68
N THR A 134 5.22 19.50 -3.46
CA THR A 134 6.48 20.01 -4.02
C THR A 134 7.48 20.23 -2.89
N VAL A 135 8.68 19.66 -3.01
CA VAL A 135 9.77 19.78 -2.04
C VAL A 135 10.88 20.63 -2.65
N LEU A 136 11.24 21.72 -1.95
CA LEU A 136 12.18 22.74 -2.40
C LEU A 136 13.28 22.98 -1.35
N PRO A 137 14.46 23.47 -1.76
CA PRO A 137 15.49 23.89 -0.83
C PRO A 137 15.00 25.02 0.09
N GLU A 138 15.62 25.16 1.24
CA GLU A 138 15.33 26.26 2.15
C GLU A 138 15.55 27.62 1.46
N GLY A 139 14.65 28.58 1.70
CA GLY A 139 14.69 29.91 1.08
C GLY A 139 14.22 29.98 -0.38
N GLN A 140 14.08 28.84 -1.08
CA GLN A 140 13.61 28.82 -2.47
C GLN A 140 12.08 28.62 -2.53
N ARG A 141 11.37 29.58 -3.14
CA ARG A 141 9.91 29.51 -3.34
C ARG A 141 9.50 29.15 -4.77
N ASP A 142 10.40 29.35 -5.72
CA ASP A 142 10.17 29.00 -7.11
C ASP A 142 10.29 27.49 -7.31
N ALA A 143 9.26 26.90 -7.92
CA ALA A 143 9.15 25.48 -8.21
C ALA A 143 9.64 25.11 -9.61
N SER A 144 10.24 26.04 -10.36
CA SER A 144 10.75 25.81 -11.71
C SER A 144 11.82 24.71 -11.79
N SER A 145 12.67 24.59 -10.75
CA SER A 145 13.70 23.55 -10.65
C SER A 145 13.18 22.20 -10.14
N ALA A 146 11.96 22.15 -9.60
CA ALA A 146 11.39 20.92 -9.04
C ALA A 146 10.90 20.00 -10.16
N GLN A 147 11.48 18.80 -10.21
CA GLN A 147 11.16 17.77 -11.20
C GLN A 147 10.16 16.78 -10.63
N ARG A 148 9.27 16.25 -11.47
CA ARG A 148 8.40 15.13 -11.09
C ARG A 148 9.28 13.90 -10.84
N LEU A 149 9.14 13.27 -9.68
CA LEU A 149 9.88 12.04 -9.37
C LEU A 149 9.42 10.86 -10.23
N MET A 150 8.14 10.85 -10.62
CA MET A 150 7.58 9.89 -11.54
C MET A 150 7.36 10.55 -12.90
N SER A 151 7.88 9.96 -13.97
CA SER A 151 7.60 10.45 -15.32
C SER A 151 6.12 10.29 -15.63
N SER A 152 5.55 11.21 -16.42
CA SER A 152 4.15 11.12 -16.82
C SER A 152 3.84 9.75 -17.43
N ASP A 153 4.70 9.22 -18.30
CA ASP A 153 4.47 7.93 -18.95
C ASP A 153 4.49 6.74 -17.96
N ALA A 154 5.45 6.70 -17.02
CA ALA A 154 5.49 5.65 -16.00
C ALA A 154 4.26 5.71 -15.08
N GLU A 155 3.83 6.93 -14.78
CA GLU A 155 2.64 7.15 -13.99
C GLU A 155 1.38 6.69 -14.72
N LEU A 156 1.19 7.09 -15.98
CA LEU A 156 0.07 6.65 -16.82
C LEU A 156 0.03 5.13 -16.99
N ALA A 157 1.19 4.47 -17.14
CA ALA A 157 1.28 3.02 -17.21
C ALA A 157 0.87 2.34 -15.89
N TYR A 158 1.38 2.85 -14.76
CA TYR A 158 1.00 2.37 -13.44
C TYR A 158 -0.52 2.55 -13.21
N ARG A 159 -1.07 3.72 -13.59
CA ARG A 159 -2.50 4.04 -13.51
C ARG A 159 -3.35 3.09 -14.33
N ALA A 160 -3.01 2.87 -15.61
CA ALA A 160 -3.77 1.99 -16.49
C ALA A 160 -3.80 0.54 -15.96
N GLY A 161 -2.67 0.04 -15.45
CA GLY A 161 -2.60 -1.29 -14.85
C GLY A 161 -3.42 -1.41 -13.56
N VAL A 162 -3.33 -0.41 -12.67
CA VAL A 162 -4.08 -0.39 -11.41
C VAL A 162 -5.58 -0.26 -11.67
N MET A 163 -6.01 0.75 -12.46
CA MET A 163 -7.43 1.02 -12.73
C MET A 163 -8.13 -0.14 -13.46
N SER A 164 -7.47 -0.79 -14.43
CA SER A 164 -8.07 -1.94 -15.13
C SER A 164 -8.39 -3.10 -14.17
N GLN A 165 -7.60 -3.29 -13.11
CA GLN A 165 -7.91 -4.26 -12.06
C GLN A 165 -9.04 -3.80 -11.14
N TYR A 166 -9.16 -2.50 -10.87
CA TYR A 166 -10.23 -1.93 -10.05
C TYR A 166 -11.59 -2.05 -10.72
N ASP A 167 -11.71 -1.68 -11.99
CA ASP A 167 -12.99 -1.72 -12.71
C ASP A 167 -13.55 -3.15 -12.75
N LYS A 168 -12.68 -4.16 -12.86
CA LYS A 168 -13.07 -5.59 -12.84
C LYS A 168 -13.51 -6.07 -11.45
N ARG A 169 -12.89 -5.57 -10.38
CA ARG A 169 -13.22 -5.95 -8.99
C ARG A 169 -14.40 -5.16 -8.41
N ALA A 170 -14.65 -3.94 -8.91
CA ALA A 170 -15.75 -3.10 -8.45
C ALA A 170 -17.14 -3.74 -8.66
N GLY A 171 -17.27 -4.63 -9.65
CA GLY A 171 -18.47 -5.46 -9.83
C GLY A 171 -18.68 -6.53 -8.73
N VAL A 172 -17.66 -6.81 -7.90
CA VAL A 172 -17.67 -7.91 -6.92
C VAL A 172 -17.73 -7.41 -5.48
N ARG A 173 -17.25 -6.18 -5.17
CA ARG A 173 -17.21 -5.63 -3.80
C ARG A 173 -17.33 -4.11 -3.76
N SER A 174 -18.55 -3.62 -3.50
CA SER A 174 -18.89 -2.19 -3.44
C SER A 174 -18.44 -1.49 -2.14
N ASP A 175 -17.84 -2.21 -1.20
CA ASP A 175 -17.36 -1.75 0.11
C ASP A 175 -15.99 -1.05 0.06
N ILE A 176 -15.25 -1.17 -1.04
CA ILE A 176 -14.01 -0.39 -1.30
C ILE A 176 -14.37 1.01 -1.84
N ARG A 177 -15.33 1.68 -1.21
CA ARG A 177 -15.89 2.98 -1.64
C ARG A 177 -15.04 4.19 -1.24
N ASN A 178 -14.02 3.99 -0.41
CA ASN A 178 -13.12 5.04 0.10
C ASN A 178 -11.69 4.88 -0.39
N ASP A 179 -11.49 4.59 -1.68
CA ASP A 179 -10.13 4.57 -2.22
C ASP A 179 -9.64 6.00 -2.52
N GLN A 180 -9.10 6.66 -1.50
CA GLN A 180 -8.55 8.00 -1.62
C GLN A 180 -7.44 8.10 -2.68
N MET A 181 -6.77 6.99 -3.01
CA MET A 181 -5.80 6.94 -4.12
C MET A 181 -6.47 7.22 -5.46
N VAL A 182 -7.65 6.62 -5.71
CA VAL A 182 -8.42 6.84 -6.94
C VAL A 182 -8.92 8.28 -7.01
N ASP A 183 -9.33 8.83 -5.86
CA ASP A 183 -9.80 10.22 -5.80
C ASP A 183 -8.68 11.23 -6.07
N ARG A 184 -7.50 11.04 -5.45
CA ARG A 184 -6.29 11.84 -5.74
C ARG A 184 -5.93 11.77 -7.20
N TRP A 185 -6.09 10.59 -7.79
CA TRP A 185 -5.82 10.40 -9.21
C TRP A 185 -6.80 11.16 -10.11
N LYS A 186 -8.12 11.03 -9.88
CA LYS A 186 -9.16 11.77 -10.61
C LYS A 186 -9.00 13.29 -10.49
N ALA A 187 -8.63 13.77 -9.31
CA ALA A 187 -8.25 15.16 -9.07
C ALA A 187 -7.13 15.62 -10.03
N ARG A 188 -6.09 14.81 -10.17
CA ARG A 188 -4.95 15.11 -11.06
C ARG A 188 -5.29 15.01 -12.54
N GLU A 189 -6.20 14.12 -12.92
CA GLU A 189 -6.62 13.97 -14.31
C GLU A 189 -7.11 15.30 -14.90
N LYS A 190 -7.77 16.13 -14.09
CA LYS A 190 -8.22 17.47 -14.47
C LYS A 190 -7.09 18.43 -14.82
N THR A 191 -5.87 18.14 -14.34
CA THR A 191 -4.68 18.98 -14.55
C THR A 191 -3.76 18.46 -15.65
N LEU A 192 -4.12 17.34 -16.30
CA LEU A 192 -3.34 16.81 -17.42
C LEU A 192 -3.47 17.70 -18.66
N THR A 193 -2.38 17.85 -19.38
CA THR A 193 -2.41 18.48 -20.72
C THR A 193 -3.17 17.59 -21.71
N ALA A 194 -3.69 18.17 -22.80
CA ALA A 194 -4.39 17.41 -23.84
C ALA A 194 -3.51 16.27 -24.42
N LYS A 195 -2.20 16.52 -24.57
CA LYS A 195 -1.22 15.52 -25.03
C LYS A 195 -1.05 14.38 -24.04
N GLU A 196 -0.96 14.68 -22.74
CA GLU A 196 -0.88 13.65 -21.69
C GLU A 196 -2.18 12.83 -21.61
N LYS A 197 -3.34 13.49 -21.74
CA LYS A 197 -4.65 12.82 -21.75
C LYS A 197 -4.78 11.86 -22.92
N ALA A 198 -4.46 12.28 -24.14
CA ALA A 198 -4.51 11.40 -25.31
C ALA A 198 -3.57 10.19 -25.19
N ARG A 199 -2.38 10.38 -24.59
CA ARG A 199 -1.45 9.27 -24.28
C ARG A 199 -2.05 8.32 -23.25
N TYR A 200 -2.67 8.85 -22.20
CA TYR A 200 -3.32 8.05 -21.18
C TYR A 200 -4.44 7.20 -21.76
N ASP A 201 -5.34 7.80 -22.55
CA ASP A 201 -6.46 7.11 -23.16
C ASP A 201 -6.00 5.97 -24.07
N LYS A 202 -4.94 6.20 -24.85
CA LYS A 202 -4.31 5.16 -25.66
C LYS A 202 -3.75 4.02 -24.81
N LEU A 203 -3.00 4.35 -23.76
CA LEU A 203 -2.34 3.36 -22.91
C LEU A 203 -3.37 2.54 -22.12
N LYS A 204 -4.45 3.18 -21.68
CA LYS A 204 -5.62 2.51 -21.09
C LYS A 204 -6.26 1.53 -22.07
N ALA A 205 -6.55 1.97 -23.31
CA ALA A 205 -7.13 1.11 -24.33
C ALA A 205 -6.23 -0.10 -24.67
N ASP A 206 -4.91 0.11 -24.77
CA ASP A 206 -3.94 -0.97 -25.00
C ASP A 206 -3.92 -1.99 -23.85
N MET A 207 -3.99 -1.52 -22.60
CA MET A 207 -4.06 -2.37 -21.41
C MET A 207 -5.37 -3.15 -21.33
N ASP A 208 -6.50 -2.51 -21.61
CA ASP A 208 -7.82 -3.17 -21.62
C ASP A 208 -7.86 -4.23 -22.73
N LYS A 209 -7.31 -3.95 -23.91
CA LYS A 209 -7.17 -4.93 -25.00
C LYS A 209 -6.31 -6.13 -24.60
N ARG A 210 -5.14 -5.90 -23.97
CA ARG A 210 -4.27 -6.99 -23.47
C ARG A 210 -4.97 -7.83 -22.43
N THR A 211 -5.68 -7.20 -21.50
CA THR A 211 -6.36 -7.92 -20.43
C THR A 211 -7.54 -8.73 -20.97
N ALA A 212 -8.31 -8.20 -21.93
CA ALA A 212 -9.37 -8.94 -22.61
C ALA A 212 -8.81 -10.13 -23.41
N ALA A 213 -7.68 -9.96 -24.11
CA ALA A 213 -7.01 -11.05 -24.81
C ALA A 213 -6.54 -12.15 -23.85
N GLN A 214 -5.95 -11.78 -22.72
CA GLN A 214 -5.50 -12.72 -21.69
C GLN A 214 -6.68 -13.48 -21.04
N GLU A 215 -7.81 -12.81 -20.81
CA GLU A 215 -9.02 -13.45 -20.29
C GLU A 215 -9.61 -14.44 -21.29
N LYS A 216 -9.64 -14.08 -22.58
CA LYS A 216 -10.05 -14.99 -23.65
C LYS A 216 -9.15 -16.22 -23.70
N GLU A 217 -7.83 -16.05 -23.68
CA GLU A 217 -6.87 -17.15 -23.67
C GLU A 217 -7.05 -18.06 -22.45
N ARG A 218 -7.22 -17.49 -21.25
CA ARG A 218 -7.50 -18.29 -20.04
C ARG A 218 -8.82 -19.06 -20.14
N ALA A 219 -9.85 -18.47 -20.73
CA ALA A 219 -11.13 -19.13 -20.94
C ALA A 219 -11.01 -20.30 -21.93
N GLU A 220 -10.25 -20.12 -23.01
CA GLU A 220 -9.95 -21.17 -24.00
C GLU A 220 -9.12 -22.31 -23.37
N GLN A 221 -8.06 -21.99 -22.63
CA GLN A 221 -7.24 -22.98 -21.91
C GLN A 221 -8.07 -23.78 -20.89
N LYS A 222 -8.95 -23.10 -20.16
CA LYS A 222 -9.86 -23.76 -19.22
C LYS A 222 -10.83 -24.69 -19.94
N ALA A 223 -11.45 -24.23 -21.02
CA ALA A 223 -12.35 -25.06 -21.82
C ALA A 223 -11.65 -26.28 -22.42
N GLU A 224 -10.41 -26.12 -22.90
CA GLU A 224 -9.59 -27.23 -23.40
C GLU A 224 -9.23 -28.23 -22.30
N HIS A 225 -8.82 -27.74 -21.13
CA HIS A 225 -8.54 -28.58 -19.97
C HIS A 225 -9.78 -29.38 -19.56
N ASP A 226 -10.93 -28.72 -19.45
CA ASP A 226 -12.19 -29.35 -19.08
C ASP A 226 -12.61 -30.39 -20.12
N ALA A 227 -12.44 -30.11 -21.42
CA ALA A 227 -12.71 -31.06 -22.50
C ALA A 227 -11.75 -32.27 -22.49
N ARG A 228 -10.48 -32.08 -22.11
CA ARG A 228 -9.53 -33.19 -21.95
C ARG A 228 -9.88 -34.07 -20.77
N GLU A 229 -10.28 -33.48 -19.65
CA GLU A 229 -10.68 -34.22 -18.45
C GLU A 229 -11.98 -35.01 -18.67
N THR A 230 -12.97 -34.44 -19.38
CA THR A 230 -14.19 -35.17 -19.76
C THR A 230 -13.86 -36.33 -20.71
N ALA A 231 -13.05 -36.11 -21.74
CA ALA A 231 -12.63 -37.17 -22.66
C ALA A 231 -11.83 -38.29 -21.97
N ARG A 232 -10.95 -37.95 -21.01
CA ARG A 232 -10.23 -38.92 -20.18
C ARG A 232 -11.18 -39.73 -19.30
N ALA A 233 -12.17 -39.08 -18.68
CA ALA A 233 -13.17 -39.76 -17.86
C ALA A 233 -14.01 -40.75 -18.69
N GLU A 234 -14.40 -40.36 -19.92
CA GLU A 234 -15.13 -41.23 -20.84
C GLU A 234 -14.28 -42.43 -21.31
N ARG A 235 -12.99 -42.23 -21.63
CA ARG A 235 -12.08 -43.33 -21.98
C ARG A 235 -11.94 -44.33 -20.83
N LYS A 236 -11.68 -43.85 -19.61
CA LYS A 236 -11.58 -44.71 -18.42
C LYS A 236 -12.86 -45.48 -18.14
N LYS A 237 -14.04 -44.87 -18.37
CA LYS A 237 -15.34 -45.55 -18.24
C LYS A 237 -15.50 -46.70 -19.23
N LYS A 238 -14.89 -46.61 -20.41
CA LYS A 238 -14.92 -47.67 -21.44
C LYS A 238 -13.86 -48.76 -21.19
N GLU A 239 -12.67 -48.38 -20.74
CA GLU A 239 -11.53 -49.31 -20.59
C GLU A 239 -11.55 -50.12 -19.28
N ILE A 240 -12.11 -49.56 -18.20
CA ILE A 240 -12.03 -50.15 -16.86
C ILE A 240 -13.45 -50.54 -16.37
N PRO A 241 -13.79 -51.84 -16.33
CA PRO A 241 -15.03 -52.31 -15.73
C PRO A 241 -15.14 -51.86 -14.26
N GLY A 242 -16.28 -51.28 -13.87
CA GLY A 242 -16.51 -50.77 -12.51
C GLY A 242 -15.93 -49.37 -12.21
N TYR A 243 -15.29 -48.69 -13.18
CA TYR A 243 -14.74 -47.34 -12.97
C TYR A 243 -15.80 -46.30 -12.58
N ALA A 244 -17.00 -46.37 -13.15
CA ALA A 244 -18.09 -45.45 -12.82
C ALA A 244 -18.51 -45.57 -11.34
N GLU A 245 -18.49 -46.80 -10.80
CA GLU A 245 -18.85 -47.11 -9.42
C GLU A 245 -17.75 -46.65 -8.44
N GLN A 246 -16.48 -46.84 -8.80
CA GLN A 246 -15.33 -46.33 -8.03
C GLN A 246 -15.26 -44.79 -8.03
N ALA A 247 -15.57 -44.15 -9.16
CA ALA A 247 -15.60 -42.70 -9.28
C ALA A 247 -16.76 -42.08 -8.48
N ALA A 248 -17.91 -42.76 -8.42
CA ALA A 248 -19.04 -42.35 -7.58
C ALA A 248 -18.69 -42.44 -6.08
N LYS A 249 -18.04 -43.53 -5.64
CA LYS A 249 -17.55 -43.68 -4.26
C LYS A 249 -16.53 -42.62 -3.87
N LYS A 250 -15.64 -42.18 -4.78
CA LYS A 250 -14.66 -41.11 -4.52
C LYS A 250 -15.26 -39.70 -4.42
N LYS A 251 -16.45 -39.48 -4.98
CA LYS A 251 -17.15 -38.18 -4.90
C LYS A 251 -18.10 -38.08 -3.72
N ASP A 252 -18.24 -39.14 -2.92
CA ASP A 252 -19.03 -39.10 -1.71
C ASP A 252 -18.42 -38.09 -0.73
N PRO A 253 -19.10 -36.97 -0.43
CA PRO A 253 -18.55 -35.93 0.44
C PRO A 253 -18.17 -36.46 1.82
N ALA A 254 -18.83 -37.50 2.32
CA ALA A 254 -18.48 -38.13 3.59
C ALA A 254 -17.11 -38.84 3.55
N LEU A 255 -16.74 -39.46 2.42
CA LEU A 255 -15.43 -40.09 2.25
C LEU A 255 -14.32 -39.05 2.03
N VAL A 256 -14.62 -37.95 1.33
CA VAL A 256 -13.69 -36.83 1.14
C VAL A 256 -13.41 -36.12 2.47
N GLU A 257 -14.44 -35.89 3.28
CA GLU A 257 -14.29 -35.29 4.61
C GLU A 257 -13.54 -36.23 5.57
N LYS A 258 -13.83 -37.53 5.55
CA LYS A 258 -13.10 -38.52 6.35
C LYS A 258 -11.62 -38.61 5.97
N ALA A 259 -11.29 -38.65 4.68
CA ALA A 259 -9.90 -38.65 4.21
C ALA A 259 -9.16 -37.35 4.58
N ARG A 260 -9.87 -36.21 4.56
CA ARG A 260 -9.33 -34.92 5.00
C ARG A 260 -9.04 -34.91 6.51
N LEU A 261 -9.89 -35.53 7.32
CA LEU A 261 -9.70 -35.65 8.77
C LEU A 261 -8.56 -36.62 9.12
N GLU A 262 -8.42 -37.75 8.41
CA GLU A 262 -7.30 -38.68 8.58
C GLU A 262 -5.95 -38.02 8.23
N PHE A 263 -5.86 -37.27 7.13
CA PHE A 263 -4.65 -36.52 6.79
C PHE A 263 -4.35 -35.32 7.71
N ALA A 264 -5.36 -34.83 8.43
CA ALA A 264 -5.20 -33.71 9.36
C ALA A 264 -4.80 -34.16 10.78
N GLN A 265 -4.82 -35.45 11.08
CA GLN A 265 -4.26 -35.93 12.34
C GLN A 265 -2.74 -35.90 12.23
N PRO A 266 -2.04 -35.06 13.03
CA PRO A 266 -0.59 -35.12 13.09
C PRO A 266 -0.20 -36.52 13.56
N GLU A 267 0.68 -37.18 12.81
CA GLU A 267 1.29 -38.43 13.26
C GLU A 267 1.85 -38.16 14.65
N SER A 268 1.27 -38.83 15.65
CA SER A 268 1.76 -38.74 17.00
C SER A 268 3.10 -39.46 16.98
N ASP A 269 4.18 -38.68 17.14
CA ASP A 269 5.53 -39.23 17.21
C ASP A 269 5.54 -40.38 18.22
N PRO A 270 6.06 -41.56 17.84
CA PRO A 270 6.08 -42.71 18.74
C PRO A 270 6.88 -42.33 19.98
N VAL A 271 6.22 -42.38 21.13
CA VAL A 271 6.86 -42.17 22.44
C VAL A 271 7.91 -43.27 22.60
N ILE A 272 9.18 -42.90 22.44
CA ILE A 272 10.31 -43.76 22.72
C ILE A 272 10.37 -43.90 24.24
N GLY A 273 9.95 -45.06 24.75
CA GLY A 273 10.00 -45.38 26.18
C GLY A 273 11.44 -45.59 26.65
N GLU A 274 11.77 -44.98 27.79
CA GLU A 274 12.97 -45.23 28.60
C GLU A 274 12.93 -46.59 29.31
#